data_AF-A0A2D5Q7Y0-F1
#
_entry.id   AF-A0A2D5Q7Y0-F1
#
_cell.length_a   1.000
_cell.length_b   1.000
_cell.length_c   1.000
_cell.angle_alpha   90.00
_cell.angle_beta   90.00
_cell.angle_gamma   90.00
#
_symmetry.space_group_name_H-M   'P 1'
#
loop_
_entity.id
_entity.type
_entity.pdbx_description
1 polymer ?
#
loop_
_entity_poly.entity_id
_entity_poly.type
_entity_poly.pdbx_seq_one_letter_code
_entity_poly.pdbx_strand_id
1 'polypeptide(L)'
;MGWWPFRKKTPSTDTNDPILKDTRTWLAELRDACEMNFDQPEEARRLIRHMQVEWKEAMDRGDMAPSLREGLEGRAFRLLNCTDKEWLGWLDNLNFWKAGWKPGMDDEDEA
;
A
#
# COMPACT_ATOMS: atom_id res chain seq x y z
N MET A 1 -4.73 14.00 48.49
CA MET A 1 -5.54 14.69 47.46
C MET A 1 -4.75 14.68 46.16
N GLY A 2 -5.34 14.19 45.06
CA GLY A 2 -4.80 14.34 43.70
C GLY A 2 -4.01 13.16 43.10
N TRP A 3 -4.55 11.94 43.05
CA TRP A 3 -4.02 10.86 42.21
C TRP A 3 -4.57 11.04 40.78
N TRP A 4 -3.69 11.27 39.80
CA TRP A 4 -4.03 11.23 38.37
C TRP A 4 -4.22 9.78 37.90
N PRO A 5 -5.31 9.42 37.21
CA PRO A 5 -5.43 8.08 36.64
C PRO A 5 -4.69 8.06 35.29
N PHE A 6 -3.63 7.27 35.21
CA PHE A 6 -3.02 6.92 33.94
C PHE A 6 -4.07 6.21 33.08
N ARG A 7 -4.48 6.86 31.99
CA ARG A 7 -5.31 6.29 30.93
C ARG A 7 -4.57 5.06 30.38
N LYS A 8 -5.09 3.87 30.69
CA LYS A 8 -4.58 2.62 30.11
C LYS A 8 -4.73 2.72 28.60
N LYS A 9 -3.62 2.85 27.88
CA LYS A 9 -3.57 2.54 26.46
C LYS A 9 -3.87 1.05 26.37
N THR A 10 -4.92 0.69 25.63
CA THR A 10 -5.11 -0.69 25.17
C THR A 10 -3.79 -1.13 24.53
N PRO A 11 -3.23 -2.30 24.89
CA PRO A 11 -2.10 -2.81 24.14
C PRO A 11 -2.57 -2.89 22.69
N SER A 12 -1.93 -2.14 21.80
CA SER A 12 -1.95 -2.49 20.39
C SER A 12 -1.51 -3.93 20.35
N THR A 13 -2.37 -4.82 19.87
CA THR A 13 -2.02 -6.20 19.63
C THR A 13 -0.82 -6.18 18.69
N ASP A 14 0.36 -6.25 19.27
CA ASP A 14 1.60 -6.62 18.62
C ASP A 14 1.49 -8.12 18.37
N THR A 15 0.62 -8.48 17.42
CA THR A 15 0.64 -9.82 16.83
C THR A 15 1.82 -9.84 15.89
N ASN A 16 2.99 -10.04 16.50
CA ASN A 16 4.10 -10.77 15.89
C ASN A 16 3.64 -12.22 15.65
N ASP A 17 2.67 -12.38 14.77
CA ASP A 17 2.35 -13.67 14.17
C ASP A 17 3.33 -13.80 12.98
N PRO A 18 4.19 -14.83 12.92
CA PRO A 18 5.22 -14.97 11.87
C PRO A 18 4.67 -15.01 10.43
N ILE A 19 3.34 -15.05 10.27
CA ILE A 19 2.61 -15.21 9.01
C ILE A 19 1.83 -13.93 8.62
N LEU A 20 1.66 -12.96 9.53
CA LEU A 20 0.98 -11.70 9.19
C LEU A 20 1.95 -10.78 8.46
N LYS A 21 1.78 -10.68 7.14
CA LYS A 21 2.51 -9.71 6.31
C LYS A 21 2.20 -8.29 6.81
N ASP A 22 3.21 -7.60 7.33
CA ASP A 22 3.10 -6.20 7.75
C ASP A 22 2.76 -5.29 6.56
N THR A 23 2.21 -4.12 6.87
CA THR A 23 1.88 -3.02 5.96
C THR A 23 2.99 -2.69 4.99
N ARG A 24 4.23 -2.74 5.48
CA ARG A 24 5.44 -2.46 4.68
C ARG A 24 5.72 -3.53 3.64
N THR A 25 5.36 -4.79 3.93
CA THR A 25 5.62 -5.93 3.05
C THR A 25 4.76 -5.86 1.80
N TRP A 26 3.46 -5.63 1.92
CA TRP A 26 2.58 -5.55 0.74
C TRP A 26 2.92 -4.38 -0.20
N LEU A 27 3.30 -3.24 0.37
CA LEU A 27 3.74 -2.09 -0.42
C LEU A 27 5.07 -2.35 -1.11
N ALA A 28 6.02 -3.00 -0.42
CA ALA A 28 7.30 -3.40 -1.01
C ALA A 28 7.09 -4.41 -2.14
N GLU A 29 6.26 -5.43 -1.95
CA GLU A 29 5.96 -6.42 -2.99
C GLU A 29 5.30 -5.79 -4.22
N LEU A 30 4.39 -4.81 -4.04
CA LEU A 30 3.80 -4.06 -5.14
C LEU A 30 4.89 -3.30 -5.91
N ARG A 31 5.78 -2.64 -5.18
CA ARG A 31 6.89 -1.89 -5.77
C ARG A 31 7.84 -2.82 -6.52
N ASP A 32 8.24 -3.93 -5.91
CA ASP A 32 9.14 -4.92 -6.50
C ASP A 32 8.53 -5.52 -7.78
N ALA A 33 7.23 -5.85 -7.79
CA ALA A 33 6.55 -6.34 -8.98
C ALA A 33 6.60 -5.34 -10.14
N CYS A 34 6.54 -4.04 -9.84
CA CYS A 34 6.65 -3.00 -10.85
C CYS A 34 8.11 -2.76 -11.28
N GLU A 35 9.05 -2.69 -10.34
CA GLU A 35 10.47 -2.44 -10.62
C GLU A 35 11.14 -3.61 -11.34
N MET A 36 10.78 -4.86 -11.03
CA MET A 36 11.28 -6.03 -11.77
C MET A 36 10.77 -6.13 -13.20
N ASN A 37 9.67 -5.42 -13.51
CA ASN A 37 9.03 -5.41 -14.83
C ASN A 37 8.94 -3.97 -15.38
N PHE A 38 9.91 -3.11 -15.05
CA PHE A 38 9.88 -1.70 -15.45
C PHE A 38 9.87 -1.54 -16.98
N ASP A 39 10.46 -2.49 -17.71
CA ASP A 39 10.52 -2.57 -19.17
C ASP A 39 9.37 -3.38 -19.79
N GLN A 40 8.56 -4.06 -18.95
CA GLN A 40 7.45 -4.92 -19.34
C GLN A 40 6.18 -4.54 -18.53
N PRO A 41 5.63 -3.33 -18.75
CA PRO A 41 4.53 -2.80 -17.94
C PRO A 41 3.27 -3.68 -17.97
N GLU A 42 2.99 -4.36 -19.08
CA GLU A 42 1.86 -5.30 -19.15
C GLU A 42 2.01 -6.49 -18.20
N GLU A 43 3.23 -7.00 -18.00
CA GLU A 43 3.46 -8.09 -17.05
C GLU A 43 3.34 -7.60 -15.61
N ALA A 44 3.85 -6.40 -15.32
CA ALA A 44 3.60 -5.73 -14.04
C ALA A 44 2.09 -5.59 -13.78
N ARG A 45 1.31 -5.09 -14.76
CA ARG A 45 -0.15 -4.95 -14.67
C ARG A 45 -0.83 -6.29 -14.42
N ARG A 46 -0.37 -7.39 -15.04
CA ARG A 46 -0.88 -8.73 -14.77
C ARG A 46 -0.64 -9.14 -13.31
N LEU A 47 0.56 -8.93 -12.79
CA LEU A 47 0.91 -9.23 -11.40
C LEU A 47 0.10 -8.40 -10.41
N ILE A 48 -0.06 -7.09 -10.67
CA ILE A 48 -0.86 -6.20 -9.82
C ILE A 48 -2.31 -6.71 -9.70
N ARG A 49 -2.93 -7.18 -10.79
CA ARG A 49 -4.29 -7.75 -10.73
C ARG A 49 -4.36 -9.01 -9.87
N HIS A 50 -3.33 -9.85 -9.87
CA HIS A 50 -3.24 -11.01 -8.96
C HIS A 50 -3.10 -10.54 -7.51
N MET A 51 -2.24 -9.56 -7.25
CA MET A 51 -2.08 -8.99 -5.93
C MET A 51 -3.39 -8.39 -5.38
N GLN A 52 -4.21 -7.75 -6.21
CA GLN A 52 -5.55 -7.26 -5.79
C GLN A 52 -6.46 -8.38 -5.27
N VAL A 53 -6.35 -9.59 -5.83
CA VAL A 53 -7.06 -10.77 -5.32
C VAL A 53 -6.48 -11.19 -3.97
N GLU A 54 -5.16 -11.28 -3.83
CA GLU A 54 -4.50 -11.61 -2.56
C GLU A 54 -4.83 -10.63 -1.45
N TRP A 55 -4.84 -9.32 -1.75
CA TRP A 55 -5.21 -8.27 -0.80
C TRP A 55 -6.67 -8.41 -0.38
N LYS A 56 -7.55 -8.77 -1.31
CA LYS A 56 -8.96 -9.05 -0.99
C LYS A 56 -9.08 -10.21 -0.01
N GLU A 57 -8.42 -11.33 -0.29
CA GLU A 57 -8.48 -12.50 0.57
C GLU A 57 -7.86 -12.23 1.95
N ALA A 58 -6.74 -11.50 2.01
CA ALA A 58 -6.12 -11.10 3.26
C ALA A 58 -7.04 -10.20 4.10
N MET A 59 -7.74 -9.26 3.46
CA MET A 59 -8.76 -8.43 4.11
C MET A 59 -9.94 -9.25 4.63
N ASP A 60 -10.45 -10.19 3.83
CA ASP A 60 -11.58 -11.04 4.20
C ASP A 60 -11.23 -11.97 5.39
N ARG A 61 -9.95 -12.36 5.54
CA ARG A 61 -9.43 -13.09 6.70
C ARG A 61 -9.12 -12.22 7.92
N GLY A 62 -9.07 -10.89 7.77
CA GLY A 62 -8.68 -9.96 8.83
C GLY A 62 -7.17 -9.76 8.98
N ASP A 63 -6.36 -10.25 8.04
CA ASP A 63 -4.90 -10.15 8.03
C ASP A 63 -4.40 -8.78 7.52
N MET A 64 -5.30 -7.96 6.98
CA MET A 64 -4.99 -6.67 6.37
C MET A 64 -5.89 -5.57 6.95
N ALA A 65 -5.31 -4.41 7.25
CA ALA A 65 -6.07 -3.25 7.68
C ALA A 65 -6.80 -2.59 6.49
N PRO A 66 -8.06 -2.12 6.65
CA PRO A 66 -8.79 -1.45 5.58
C PRO A 66 -8.05 -0.24 4.97
N SER A 67 -7.36 0.55 5.79
CA SER A 67 -6.58 1.71 5.33
C SER A 67 -5.37 1.33 4.48
N LEU A 68 -4.74 0.19 4.77
CA LEU A 68 -3.65 -0.34 3.94
C LEU A 68 -4.20 -0.77 2.58
N ARG A 69 -5.32 -1.52 2.58
CA ARG A 69 -5.97 -1.94 1.35
C ARG A 69 -6.33 -0.76 0.47
N GLU A 70 -6.97 0.27 1.03
CA GLU A 70 -7.31 1.51 0.31
C GLU A 70 -6.07 2.14 -0.36
N GLY A 71 -4.95 2.22 0.35
CA GLY A 71 -3.70 2.77 -0.18
C GLY A 71 -3.06 1.93 -1.29
N LEU A 72 -3.16 0.60 -1.23
CA LEU A 72 -2.67 -0.32 -2.26
C LEU A 72 -3.56 -0.28 -3.50
N GLU A 73 -4.88 -0.32 -3.32
CA GLU A 73 -5.87 -0.26 -4.40
C GLU A 73 -5.79 1.08 -5.15
N GLY A 74 -5.57 2.19 -4.43
CA GLY A 74 -5.37 3.50 -5.06
C GLY A 74 -4.13 3.57 -5.95
N ARG A 75 -3.03 2.91 -5.54
CA ARG A 75 -1.82 2.79 -6.35
C ARG A 75 -2.02 1.86 -7.54
N ALA A 76 -2.61 0.70 -7.29
CA ALA A 76 -2.95 -0.26 -8.33
C ALA A 76 -3.83 0.39 -9.40
N PHE A 77 -4.83 1.18 -9.00
CA PHE A 77 -5.66 1.93 -9.94
C PHE A 77 -4.83 2.84 -10.86
N ARG A 78 -3.88 3.62 -10.32
CA ARG A 78 -3.00 4.47 -11.15
C ARG A 78 -2.12 3.63 -12.07
N LEU A 79 -1.45 2.62 -11.54
CA LEU A 79 -0.52 1.74 -12.27
C LEU A 79 -1.21 0.91 -13.38
N LEU A 80 -2.45 0.47 -13.14
CA LEU A 80 -3.23 -0.31 -14.11
C LEU A 80 -3.83 0.54 -15.24
N ASN A 81 -4.03 1.84 -15.02
CA ASN A 81 -4.69 2.73 -15.97
C ASN A 81 -3.77 3.77 -16.62
N CYS A 82 -2.51 3.88 -16.17
CA CYS A 82 -1.56 4.80 -16.79
C CYS A 82 -1.07 4.26 -18.13
N THR A 83 -0.65 5.17 -19.01
CA THR A 83 0.05 4.83 -20.24
C THR A 83 1.48 4.34 -19.96
N ASP A 84 2.09 3.67 -20.94
CA ASP A 84 3.48 3.21 -20.82
C ASP A 84 4.48 4.36 -20.68
N LYS A 85 4.12 5.56 -21.17
CA LYS A 85 4.92 6.79 -20.97
C LYS A 85 4.88 7.28 -19.52
N GLU A 86 3.71 7.19 -18.89
CA GLU A 86 3.51 7.61 -17.50
C GLU A 86 4.04 6.59 -16.49
N TRP A 87 4.16 5.32 -16.91
CA TRP A 87 4.59 4.20 -16.07
C TRP A 87 5.89 4.49 -15.29
N LEU A 88 6.95 4.90 -15.99
CA LEU A 88 8.22 5.23 -15.36
C LEU A 88 8.10 6.45 -14.42
N GLY A 89 7.25 7.43 -14.78
CA GLY A 89 6.99 8.59 -13.93
C GLY A 89 6.36 8.22 -12.59
N TRP A 90 5.47 7.22 -12.56
CA TRP A 90 4.92 6.71 -11.31
C TRP A 90 5.94 5.91 -10.50
N LEU A 91 6.80 5.13 -11.16
CA LEU A 91 7.86 4.38 -10.49
C LEU A 91 8.89 5.31 -9.81
N ASP A 92 9.27 6.39 -10.47
CA ASP A 92 10.22 7.38 -9.96
C ASP A 92 9.63 8.33 -8.91
N ASN A 93 8.30 8.34 -8.73
CA ASN A 93 7.64 9.21 -7.77
C ASN A 93 7.81 8.67 -6.32
N LEU A 94 8.77 9.22 -5.59
CA LEU A 94 9.01 8.84 -4.20
C LEU A 94 7.82 9.13 -3.27
N ASN A 95 7.02 10.17 -3.53
CA ASN A 95 5.82 10.47 -2.73
C ASN A 95 4.75 9.40 -2.93
N PHE A 96 4.57 8.92 -4.16
CA PHE A 96 3.67 7.82 -4.50
C PHE A 96 3.99 6.55 -3.69
N TRP A 97 5.25 6.30 -3.34
CA TRP A 97 5.65 5.13 -2.55
C TRP A 97 5.72 5.35 -1.03
N LYS A 98 5.38 6.55 -0.53
CA LYS A 98 5.36 6.80 0.93
C LYS A 98 4.19 6.10 1.62
N ALA A 99 4.45 5.55 2.79
CA ALA A 99 3.38 5.07 3.68
C ALA A 99 2.40 6.22 3.99
N GLY A 100 1.10 5.94 3.89
CA GLY A 100 0.06 6.95 4.13
C GLY A 100 -0.33 7.80 2.92
N TRP A 101 0.32 7.66 1.76
CA TRP A 101 -0.14 8.28 0.51
C TRP A 101 -1.58 7.87 0.19
N LYS A 102 -2.35 8.82 -0.35
CA LYS A 102 -3.71 8.64 -0.83
C LYS A 102 -3.89 9.26 -2.22
N PRO A 103 -4.79 8.73 -3.06
CA PRO A 103 -5.15 9.35 -4.33
C PRO A 103 -5.61 10.81 -4.11
N GLY A 104 -5.01 11.76 -4.84
CA GLY A 104 -5.34 13.19 -4.77
C GLY A 104 -4.42 14.03 -3.88
N MET A 105 -3.50 13.41 -3.11
CA MET A 105 -2.51 14.18 -2.34
C MET A 105 -1.49 14.92 -3.21
N ASP A 106 -1.16 14.38 -4.38
CA ASP A 106 -0.16 14.96 -5.28
C ASP A 106 -0.64 16.29 -5.94
N ASP A 107 -1.95 16.59 -5.90
CA ASP A 107 -2.54 17.80 -6.47
C ASP A 107 -2.57 19.00 -5.49
N GLU A 108 -2.36 18.78 -4.19
CA GLU A 108 -2.45 19.83 -3.15
C GLU A 108 -1.11 20.54 -2.86
N ASP A 109 0.03 19.92 -3.21
CA ASP A 109 1.37 20.47 -2.92
C ASP A 109 1.86 21.52 -3.97
N GLU A 110 1.05 21.82 -5.00
CA GLU A 110 1.32 22.81 -6.06
C GLU A 110 0.44 24.09 -5.97
N ALA A 111 -0.23 24.34 -4.83
CA ALA A 111 -1.12 25.50 -4.62
C ALA A 111 -0.53 26.61 -3.73
#